data_AF-A0A3B8RWC7-F1
#
_entry.id   AF-A0A3B8RWC7-F1
#
_cell.length_a   1.000
_cell.length_b   1.000
_cell.length_c   1.000
_cell.angle_alpha   90.00
_cell.angle_beta   90.00
_cell.angle_gamma   90.00
#
_symmetry.space_group_name_H-M   'P 1'
#
loop_
_entity.id
_entity.type
_entity.pdbx_description
1 polymer ?
#
loop_
_entity_poly.entity_id
_entity_poly.type
_entity_poly.pdbx_seq_one_letter_code
_entity_poly.pdbx_strand_id
1 'polypeptide(L)'
;TDIFNTFLNLANIPSKQSAVDSYDLSETLIGNSASPRDFVPFYRNSTLRAFRLGNQKLHFVTNDKFGGPTTDHEPPILIDLVNDIAENNDLSATSPQAVKAIQQRVAEFQASITIAPSIFDRQKEKQTE
;
A
#
# COMPACT_ATOMS: atom_id res chain seq x y z
N THR A 1 -4.79 2.08 7.86
CA THR A 1 -3.90 2.12 9.04
C THR A 1 -4.13 3.38 9.84
N ASP A 2 -4.39 4.52 9.18
CA ASP A 2 -4.49 5.86 9.79
C ASP A 2 -5.53 6.07 10.89
N ILE A 3 -6.54 5.18 11.02
CA ILE A 3 -7.53 5.25 12.11
C ILE A 3 -6.84 5.30 13.48
N PHE A 4 -5.72 4.60 13.65
CA PHE A 4 -5.02 4.51 14.93
C PHE A 4 -4.53 5.86 15.45
N ASN A 5 -3.57 6.51 14.77
CA ASN A 5 -3.06 7.81 15.21
C ASN A 5 -4.13 8.91 15.13
N THR A 6 -5.06 8.84 14.16
CA THR A 6 -6.20 9.77 14.11
C THR A 6 -7.02 9.73 15.39
N PHE A 7 -7.43 8.54 15.86
CA PHE A 7 -8.24 8.42 17.08
C PHE A 7 -7.46 8.80 18.34
N LEU A 8 -6.15 8.55 18.38
CA LEU A 8 -5.32 9.02 19.49
C LEU A 8 -5.38 10.55 19.60
N ASN A 9 -5.12 11.28 18.51
CA ASN A 9 -5.15 12.74 18.56
C ASN A 9 -6.55 13.29 18.87
N LEU A 10 -7.61 12.70 18.28
CA LEU A 10 -8.99 13.09 18.60
C LEU A 10 -9.36 12.86 20.08
N ALA A 11 -8.75 11.87 20.72
CA ALA A 11 -8.90 11.60 22.15
C ALA A 11 -7.94 12.42 23.04
N ASN A 12 -7.19 13.38 22.49
CA ASN A 12 -6.12 14.12 23.16
C ASN A 12 -5.00 13.22 23.72
N ILE A 13 -4.74 12.09 23.07
CA ILE A 13 -3.63 11.18 23.37
C ILE A 13 -2.51 11.43 22.35
N PRO A 14 -1.24 11.58 22.79
CA PRO A 14 -0.12 11.76 21.85
C PRO A 14 -0.02 10.62 20.84
N SER A 15 0.20 10.98 19.59
CA SER A 15 0.47 10.02 18.49
C SER A 15 1.58 9.03 18.84
N LYS A 16 1.44 7.79 18.38
CA LYS A 16 2.46 6.76 18.58
C LYS A 16 3.42 6.76 17.40
N GLN A 17 4.64 7.25 17.65
CA GLN A 17 5.73 7.25 16.67
C GLN A 17 6.14 5.84 16.20
N SER A 18 5.87 4.82 17.00
CA SER A 18 6.10 3.42 16.63
C SER A 18 5.12 2.90 15.56
N ALA A 19 3.97 3.55 15.37
CA ALA A 19 3.01 3.22 14.32
C ALA A 19 3.37 3.98 13.03
N VAL A 20 4.48 3.58 12.43
CA VAL A 20 5.12 4.26 11.28
C VAL A 20 4.24 4.35 10.03
N ASP A 21 3.22 3.49 9.93
CA ASP A 21 2.31 3.39 8.80
C ASP A 21 0.97 4.12 9.03
N SER A 22 0.78 4.75 10.19
CA SER A 22 -0.44 5.46 10.56
C SER A 22 -0.21 6.96 10.59
N TYR A 23 -0.84 7.69 9.68
CA TYR A 23 -0.91 9.15 9.74
C TYR A 23 -2.02 9.62 10.68
N ASP A 24 -1.91 10.85 11.15
CA ASP A 24 -3.02 11.58 11.77
C ASP A 24 -3.83 12.30 10.67
N LEU A 25 -5.12 12.03 10.62
CA LEU A 25 -6.06 12.67 9.70
C LEU A 25 -7.03 13.62 10.43
N SER A 26 -6.80 13.95 11.70
CA SER A 26 -7.67 14.82 12.50
C SER A 26 -7.93 16.17 11.82
N GLU A 27 -6.88 16.85 11.38
CA GLU A 27 -6.94 18.11 10.63
C GLU A 27 -7.59 17.96 9.25
N THR A 28 -7.46 16.80 8.62
CA THR A 28 -8.16 16.51 7.35
C THR A 28 -9.65 16.34 7.56
N LEU A 29 -10.06 15.69 8.65
CA LEU A 29 -11.45 15.40 8.95
C LEU A 29 -12.21 16.61 9.52
N ILE A 30 -11.54 17.43 10.32
CA ILE A 30 -12.17 18.54 11.08
C ILE A 30 -11.74 19.90 10.54
N GLY A 31 -10.47 20.04 10.16
CA GLY A 31 -9.86 21.30 9.74
C GLY A 31 -9.89 21.58 8.23
N ASN A 32 -10.47 20.68 7.42
CA ASN A 32 -10.45 20.72 5.94
C ASN A 32 -9.02 20.77 5.33
N SER A 33 -8.01 20.31 6.07
CA SER A 33 -6.64 20.23 5.55
C SER A 33 -6.50 19.08 4.54
N ALA A 34 -5.57 19.20 3.60
CA ALA A 34 -5.23 18.07 2.72
C ALA A 34 -4.73 16.87 3.55
N SER A 35 -5.02 15.66 3.07
CA SER A 35 -4.47 14.44 3.69
C SER A 35 -2.94 14.43 3.57
N PRO A 36 -2.20 14.13 4.63
CA PRO A 36 -0.75 13.91 4.56
C PRO A 36 -0.38 12.61 3.81
N ARG A 37 -1.34 11.70 3.57
CA ARG A 37 -1.09 10.44 2.87
C ARG A 37 -1.10 10.66 1.36
N ASP A 38 0.04 10.38 0.74
CA ASP A 38 0.27 10.43 -0.70
C ASP A 38 0.49 9.04 -1.33
N PHE A 39 0.73 7.98 -0.54
CA PHE A 39 0.89 6.62 -1.04
C PHE A 39 0.12 5.55 -0.26
N VAL A 40 -0.15 4.43 -0.93
CA VAL A 40 -0.76 3.22 -0.34
C VAL A 40 -0.11 1.96 -0.92
N PRO A 41 0.58 1.14 -0.11
CA PRO A 41 1.03 -0.18 -0.52
C PRO A 41 -0.11 -1.22 -0.35
N PHE A 42 -0.28 -2.11 -1.33
CA PHE A 42 -1.28 -3.17 -1.29
C PHE A 42 -0.59 -4.53 -1.16
N TYR A 43 -0.65 -5.10 0.04
CA TYR A 43 -0.15 -6.44 0.32
C TYR A 43 -1.26 -7.49 0.27
N ARG A 44 -0.89 -8.69 -0.18
CA ARG A 44 -1.66 -9.91 0.11
C ARG A 44 -0.67 -10.96 0.61
N ASN A 45 -0.92 -11.48 1.81
CA ASN A 45 0.10 -12.21 2.58
C ASN A 45 1.37 -11.36 2.68
N SER A 46 2.53 -11.93 2.38
CA SER A 46 3.83 -11.24 2.42
C SER A 46 4.24 -10.61 1.08
N THR A 47 3.36 -10.60 0.07
CA THR A 47 3.68 -10.11 -1.28
C THR A 47 3.11 -8.71 -1.49
N LEU A 48 3.95 -7.75 -1.85
CA LEU A 48 3.52 -6.44 -2.34
C LEU A 48 2.99 -6.61 -3.77
N ARG A 49 1.69 -6.36 -3.97
CA ARG A 49 1.00 -6.67 -5.24
C ARG A 49 0.72 -5.44 -6.08
N ALA A 50 0.48 -4.32 -5.41
CA ALA A 50 0.36 -3.04 -6.07
C ALA A 50 0.85 -1.92 -5.15
N PHE A 51 1.14 -0.77 -5.73
CA PHE A 51 1.49 0.44 -5.00
C PHE A 51 0.81 1.65 -5.64
N ARG A 52 0.06 2.41 -4.85
CA ARG A 52 -0.55 3.67 -5.29
C ARG A 52 0.30 4.84 -4.82
N LEU A 53 0.55 5.78 -5.73
CA LEU A 53 1.15 7.08 -5.46
C LEU A 53 0.24 8.16 -6.07
N GLY A 54 -0.35 9.00 -5.23
CA GLY A 54 -1.35 9.97 -5.63
C GLY A 54 -2.54 9.32 -6.36
N ASN A 55 -2.73 9.65 -7.63
CA ASN A 55 -3.82 9.16 -8.46
C ASN A 55 -3.47 7.91 -9.26
N GLN A 56 -2.20 7.51 -9.27
CA GLN A 56 -1.74 6.40 -10.09
C GLN A 56 -1.48 5.17 -9.22
N LYS A 57 -1.80 4.00 -9.76
CA LYS A 57 -1.57 2.71 -9.12
C LYS A 57 -0.80 1.80 -10.05
N LEU A 58 0.29 1.25 -9.53
CA LEU A 58 1.17 0.33 -10.23
C LEU A 58 0.91 -1.08 -9.70
N HIS A 59 0.50 -2.00 -10.57
CA HIS A 59 0.28 -3.41 -10.24
C HIS A 59 1.49 -4.24 -10.67
N PHE A 60 2.06 -4.96 -9.71
CA PHE A 60 3.11 -5.96 -9.93
C PHE A 60 2.50 -7.35 -10.15
N VAL A 61 1.39 -7.64 -9.48
CA VAL A 61 0.75 -8.95 -9.55
C VAL A 61 -0.77 -8.83 -9.48
N THR A 62 -1.48 -9.43 -10.43
CA THR A 62 -2.96 -9.43 -10.48
C THR A 62 -3.54 -10.83 -10.26
N ASN A 63 -4.88 -10.93 -10.13
CA ASN A 63 -5.63 -12.18 -10.25
C ASN A 63 -6.84 -11.94 -11.13
N ASP A 64 -7.16 -12.90 -11.99
CA ASP A 64 -8.33 -12.82 -12.88
C ASP A 64 -9.66 -12.82 -12.10
N LYS A 65 -9.66 -13.41 -10.90
CA LYS A 65 -10.81 -13.48 -9.99
C LYS A 65 -10.35 -13.60 -8.55
N PHE A 66 -11.25 -13.30 -7.62
CA PHE A 66 -10.97 -13.50 -6.19
C PHE A 66 -10.59 -14.97 -5.91
N GLY A 67 -9.38 -15.19 -5.38
CA GLY A 67 -8.85 -16.54 -5.14
C GLY A 67 -8.38 -17.29 -6.39
N GLY A 68 -8.38 -16.66 -7.56
CA GLY A 68 -7.87 -17.23 -8.81
C GLY A 68 -6.34 -17.28 -8.89
N PRO A 69 -5.79 -17.80 -10.01
CA PRO A 69 -4.35 -17.78 -10.26
C PRO A 69 -3.81 -16.35 -10.22
N THR A 70 -2.53 -16.23 -9.86
CA THR A 70 -1.80 -14.96 -9.84
C THR A 70 -1.01 -14.80 -11.12
N THR A 71 -0.97 -13.58 -11.67
CA THR A 71 -0.14 -13.22 -12.82
C THR A 71 0.83 -12.13 -12.41
N ASP A 72 2.14 -12.39 -12.52
CA ASP A 72 3.20 -11.40 -12.33
C ASP A 72 3.38 -10.57 -13.61
N HIS A 73 3.66 -9.28 -13.46
CA HIS A 73 3.77 -8.33 -14.58
C HIS A 73 5.15 -7.69 -14.61
N GLU A 74 5.88 -7.92 -15.71
CA GLU A 74 7.15 -7.26 -16.04
C GLU A 74 7.12 -6.85 -17.53
N PRO A 75 6.90 -5.56 -17.85
CA PRO A 75 6.79 -4.42 -16.94
C PRO A 75 5.46 -4.41 -16.14
N PRO A 76 5.43 -3.71 -14.98
CA PRO A 76 4.20 -3.57 -14.20
C PRO A 76 3.14 -2.73 -14.90
N ILE A 77 1.87 -3.01 -14.59
CA ILE A 77 0.70 -2.32 -15.15
C ILE A 77 0.47 -1.00 -14.41
N LEU A 78 0.33 0.10 -15.15
CA LEU A 78 0.05 1.42 -14.59
C LEU A 78 -1.39 1.84 -14.87
N ILE A 79 -2.13 2.15 -13.82
CA ILE A 79 -3.52 2.61 -13.89
C ILE A 79 -3.64 4.04 -13.36
N ASP A 80 -4.42 4.88 -14.04
CA ASP A 80 -4.87 6.17 -13.52
C ASP A 80 -6.25 6.03 -12.87
N LEU A 81 -6.29 6.08 -11.54
CA LEU A 81 -7.51 5.88 -10.76
C LEU A 81 -8.50 7.05 -10.84
N VAL A 82 -8.10 8.22 -11.35
CA VAL A 82 -9.03 9.35 -11.53
C VAL A 82 -9.87 9.15 -12.79
N ASN A 83 -9.23 8.70 -13.86
CA ASN A 83 -9.87 8.52 -15.16
C ASN A 83 -10.37 7.08 -15.39
N ASP A 84 -9.86 6.11 -14.61
CA ASP A 84 -10.17 4.68 -14.76
C ASP A 84 -10.21 3.95 -13.40
N ILE A 85 -11.30 4.16 -12.66
CA ILE A 85 -11.56 3.48 -11.38
C ILE A 85 -11.72 1.95 -11.56
N ALA A 86 -12.12 1.50 -12.75
CA ALA A 86 -12.33 0.09 -13.04
C ALA A 86 -11.02 -0.65 -13.39
N GLU A 87 -9.89 0.07 -13.49
CA GLU A 87 -8.56 -0.48 -13.73
C GLU A 87 -8.44 -1.28 -15.04
N ASN A 88 -9.08 -0.81 -16.12
CA ASN A 88 -9.15 -1.51 -17.41
C ASN A 88 -8.07 -1.10 -18.41
N ASN A 89 -7.45 0.08 -18.26
CA ASN A 89 -6.56 0.67 -19.24
C ASN A 89 -5.14 0.79 -18.70
N ASP A 90 -4.23 -0.03 -19.22
CA ASP A 90 -2.81 0.05 -18.90
C ASP A 90 -2.13 1.23 -19.61
N LEU A 91 -1.52 2.12 -18.82
CA LEU A 91 -0.77 3.29 -19.26
C LEU A 91 0.75 3.09 -19.16
N SER A 92 1.23 1.88 -18.83
CA SER A 92 2.65 1.60 -18.61
C SER A 92 3.52 1.98 -19.81
N ALA A 93 3.05 1.67 -21.02
CA ALA A 93 3.75 1.95 -22.28
C ALA A 93 3.75 3.44 -22.66
N THR A 94 2.70 4.19 -22.29
CA THR A 94 2.56 5.61 -22.65
C THR A 94 3.13 6.55 -21.58
N SER A 95 3.32 6.06 -20.35
CA SER A 95 3.78 6.84 -19.20
C SER A 95 4.97 6.20 -18.47
N PRO A 96 6.10 5.90 -19.15
CA PRO A 96 7.24 5.22 -18.53
C PRO A 96 7.90 6.01 -17.38
N GLN A 97 7.80 7.34 -17.42
CA GLN A 97 8.30 8.20 -16.33
C GLN A 97 7.50 8.00 -15.03
N ALA A 98 6.18 7.83 -15.12
CA ALA A 98 5.33 7.57 -13.97
C ALA A 98 5.62 6.19 -13.36
N VAL A 99 5.79 5.16 -14.21
CA VAL A 99 6.21 3.82 -13.77
C VAL A 99 7.51 3.91 -12.97
N LYS A 100 8.53 4.59 -13.51
CA LYS A 100 9.83 4.76 -12.85
C LYS A 100 9.72 5.50 -11.52
N ALA A 101 8.93 6.57 -11.46
CA ALA A 101 8.72 7.34 -10.23
C ALA A 101 8.08 6.49 -9.12
N ILE A 102 7.05 5.69 -9.47
CA ILE A 102 6.39 4.81 -8.51
C ILE A 102 7.33 3.67 -8.07
N GLN A 103 8.08 3.07 -9.00
CA GLN A 103 9.08 2.04 -8.66
C GLN A 103 10.16 2.57 -7.71
N GLN A 104 10.63 3.80 -7.91
CA GLN A 104 11.56 4.44 -6.99
C GLN A 104 10.93 4.60 -5.60
N ARG A 105 9.69 5.10 -5.53
CA ARG A 105 8.97 5.28 -4.27
C ARG A 105 8.72 3.96 -3.53
N VAL A 106 8.51 2.88 -4.27
CA VAL A 106 8.38 1.51 -3.75
C VAL A 106 9.70 1.06 -3.11
N ALA A 107 10.83 1.27 -3.79
CA ALA A 107 12.15 0.92 -3.24
C ALA A 107 12.45 1.69 -1.95
N GLU A 108 12.15 3.00 -1.92
CA GLU A 108 12.26 3.83 -0.72
C GLU A 108 11.38 3.33 0.43
N PHE A 109 10.12 2.97 0.13
CA PHE A 109 9.20 2.40 1.13
C PHE A 109 9.72 1.05 1.67
N GLN A 110 10.16 0.15 0.79
CA GLN A 110 10.67 -1.16 1.21
C GLN A 110 11.93 -1.04 2.06
N ALA A 111 12.82 -0.08 1.76
CA ALA A 111 13.99 0.21 2.57
C ALA A 111 13.65 0.80 3.95
N SER A 112 12.48 1.45 4.09
CA SER A 112 12.04 2.06 5.35
C SER A 112 11.38 1.07 6.33
N ILE A 113 11.04 -0.14 5.90
CA ILE A 113 10.31 -1.12 6.71
C ILE A 113 11.21 -2.28 7.14
N THR A 114 10.98 -2.78 8.36
CA THR A 114 11.57 -4.04 8.83
C THR A 114 10.52 -5.13 8.75
N ILE A 115 10.73 -6.13 7.88
CA ILE A 115 9.79 -7.26 7.73
C ILE A 115 10.00 -8.24 8.89
N ALA A 116 9.00 -8.36 9.75
CA ALA A 116 8.99 -9.35 10.81
C ALA A 116 8.72 -10.77 10.25
N PRO A 117 9.24 -11.83 10.89
CA PRO A 117 8.87 -13.20 10.54
C PRO A 117 7.35 -13.41 10.58
N SER A 118 6.85 -14.18 9.62
CA SER A 118 5.44 -14.55 9.54
C SER A 118 4.99 -15.26 10.82
N ILE A 119 3.95 -14.70 11.46
CA ILE A 119 3.36 -15.31 12.65
C ILE A 119 2.55 -16.56 12.30
N PHE A 120 2.11 -16.70 11.05
CA PHE A 120 1.39 -17.87 10.55
C PHE A 120 2.31 -19.07 10.36
N ASP A 121 3.62 -18.84 10.14
CA ASP A 121 4.60 -19.93 10.05
C ASP A 121 4.96 -20.46 11.45
N ARG A 122 4.88 -19.62 12.49
CA ARG A 122 5.11 -20.02 13.88
C ARG A 122 4.11 -21.07 14.39
N GLN A 123 2.89 -21.12 13.83
CA GLN A 123 1.90 -22.13 14.23
C GLN A 123 2.25 -23.56 13.78
N LYS A 124 3.21 -23.74 12.87
CA LYS A 124 3.64 -25.07 12.38
C LYS A 124 4.75 -25.70 13.24
N GLU A 125 5.24 -25.02 14.25
CA GLU A 125 6.25 -25.57 15.16
C GLU A 125 5.60 -26.56 16.15
N LYS A 126 5.62 -27.84 15.74
CA LYS A 126 5.42 -29.09 16.50
C LYS A 126 4.27 -29.13 17.52
N GLN A 127 3.16 -29.72 17.09
CA GLN A 127 2.42 -30.62 17.98
C GLN A 127 3.34 -31.84 18.23
N THR A 128 4.10 -31.82 19.32
CA THR A 128 4.78 -33.01 19.82
C THR A 128 3.75 -33.82 20.59
N GLU A 129 3.42 -35.01 20.07
CA GLU A 129 2.70 -36.06 20.81
C GLU A 129 3.47 -36.53 22.04
#